data_AF-A0A328AH33-F1
#
_entry.id   AF-A0A328AH33-F1
#
_cell.length_a   1.000
_cell.length_b   1.000
_cell.length_c   1.000
_cell.angle_alpha   90.00
_cell.angle_beta   90.00
_cell.angle_gamma   90.00
#
_symmetry.space_group_name_H-M   'P 1'
#
loop_
_entity.id
_entity.type
_entity.pdbx_description
1 polymer ?
#
loop_
_entity_poly.entity_id
_entity_poly.type
_entity_poly.pdbx_seq_one_letter_code
_entity_poly.pdbx_strand_id
1 'polypeptide(L)'
;MAEHTPEQLRWLVTARARPGDPGAATVSVLARNAMVPELAFDMMVDWHPGAEAADVEGRALVILSLLFKELAAECERAAGQRFERG
;
A
#
# COMPACT_ATOMS: atom_id res chain seq x y z
N MET A 1 15.78 2.48 -19.89
CA MET A 1 15.32 3.88 -19.87
C MET A 1 14.28 3.97 -18.78
N ALA A 2 14.47 4.81 -17.76
CA ALA A 2 13.45 5.00 -16.73
C ALA A 2 12.26 5.74 -17.37
N GLU A 3 11.17 5.03 -17.59
CA GLU A 3 9.91 5.59 -18.08
C GLU A 3 9.47 6.68 -17.10
N HIS A 4 9.34 7.91 -17.60
CA HIS A 4 8.82 9.01 -16.81
C HIS A 4 7.33 8.76 -16.58
N THR A 5 6.97 8.23 -15.40
CA THR A 5 5.58 8.18 -14.98
C THR A 5 4.99 9.59 -15.03
N PRO A 6 3.93 9.83 -15.83
CA PRO A 6 3.27 11.13 -15.92
C PRO A 6 2.93 11.68 -14.53
N GLU A 7 3.18 12.96 -14.28
CA GLU A 7 2.96 13.57 -12.95
C GLU A 7 1.52 13.42 -12.45
N GLN A 8 0.56 13.40 -13.37
CA GLN A 8 -0.86 13.22 -13.09
C GLN A 8 -1.17 11.87 -12.43
N LEU A 9 -0.35 10.86 -12.73
CA LEU A 9 -0.45 9.50 -12.22
C LEU A 9 0.42 9.27 -10.99
N ARG A 10 1.21 10.27 -10.57
CA ARG A 10 2.06 10.16 -9.37
C ARG A 10 1.19 10.23 -8.12
N TRP A 11 1.22 9.15 -7.34
CA TRP A 11 0.52 9.07 -6.08
C TRP A 11 1.37 9.62 -4.93
N LEU A 12 0.77 10.45 -4.09
CA LEU A 12 1.28 10.77 -2.77
C LEU A 12 0.61 9.82 -1.78
N VAL A 13 1.39 9.03 -1.05
CA VAL A 13 0.90 8.05 -0.08
C VAL A 13 1.45 8.39 1.30
N THR A 14 0.57 8.37 2.29
CA THR A 14 0.92 8.44 3.71
C THR A 14 0.31 7.25 4.41
N ALA A 15 1.08 6.63 5.31
CA ALA A 15 0.64 5.49 6.09
C ALA A 15 0.92 5.75 7.57
N ARG A 16 0.00 5.33 8.43
CA ARG A 16 0.16 5.37 9.88
C ARG A 16 -0.23 4.02 10.46
N ALA A 17 0.71 3.38 11.15
CA ALA A 17 0.44 2.18 11.92
C ALA A 17 -0.09 2.55 13.31
N ARG A 18 -1.08 1.80 13.79
CA ARG A 18 -1.59 1.84 15.16
C ARG A 18 -1.55 0.41 15.71
N PRO A 19 -0.91 0.18 16.87
CA PRO A 19 -0.96 -1.13 17.51
C PRO A 19 -2.40 -1.48 17.89
N GLY A 20 -2.79 -2.74 17.68
CA GLY A 20 -4.08 -3.30 18.09
C GLY A 20 -3.89 -4.26 19.27
N ASP A 21 -4.61 -5.39 19.23
CA ASP A 21 -4.40 -6.50 20.16
C ASP A 21 -2.97 -7.08 20.03
N PRO A 22 -2.46 -7.81 21.04
CA PRO A 22 -1.20 -8.54 20.93
C PRO A 22 -1.22 -9.44 19.68
N GLY A 23 -0.23 -9.26 18.80
CA GLY A 23 -0.23 -9.94 17.50
C GLY A 23 -0.90 -9.19 16.36
N ALA A 24 -1.41 -7.97 16.55
CA ALA A 24 -2.13 -7.23 15.52
C ALA A 24 -1.78 -5.72 15.47
N ALA A 25 -1.88 -5.15 14.26
CA ALA A 25 -1.87 -3.70 14.05
C ALA A 25 -2.84 -3.32 12.94
N THR A 26 -3.36 -2.09 13.04
CA THR A 26 -4.06 -1.44 11.92
C THR A 26 -3.12 -0.48 11.24
N VAL A 27 -3.01 -0.55 9.92
CA VAL A 27 -2.38 0.48 9.11
C VAL A 27 -3.45 1.26 8.37
N SER A 28 -3.53 2.55 8.67
CA SER A 28 -4.35 3.50 7.92
C SER A 28 -3.52 4.09 6.78
N VAL A 29 -4.04 3.99 5.56
CA VAL A 29 -3.44 4.55 4.34
C VAL A 29 -4.29 5.70 3.84
N LEU A 30 -3.65 6.80 3.50
CA LEU A 30 -4.22 7.90 2.74
C LEU A 30 -3.36 8.13 1.50
N ALA A 31 -3.99 8.06 0.33
CA ALA A 31 -3.37 8.23 -0.96
C ALA A 31 -4.14 9.25 -1.81
N ARG A 32 -3.42 9.98 -2.67
CA ARG A 32 -4.03 10.91 -3.64
C ARG A 32 -3.17 11.09 -4.89
N ASN A 33 -3.78 11.43 -6.02
CA ASN A 33 -3.12 11.94 -7.22
C ASN A 33 -4.00 13.01 -7.91
N ALA A 34 -3.62 13.46 -9.10
CA ALA A 34 -4.36 14.52 -9.81
C ALA A 34 -5.78 14.11 -10.25
N MET A 35 -6.04 12.81 -10.41
CA MET A 35 -7.33 12.27 -10.86
C MET A 35 -8.20 11.76 -9.70
N VAL A 36 -7.58 11.32 -8.61
CA VAL A 36 -8.22 10.78 -7.41
C VAL A 36 -7.79 11.65 -6.23
N PRO A 37 -8.62 12.64 -5.84
CA PRO A 37 -8.23 13.63 -4.83
C PRO A 37 -8.07 13.01 -3.44
N GLU A 38 -8.75 11.90 -3.17
CA GLU A 38 -8.64 11.17 -1.92
C GLU A 38 -8.97 9.68 -2.12
N LEU A 39 -8.09 8.81 -1.62
CA LEU A 39 -8.28 7.38 -1.45
C LEU A 39 -7.82 7.02 -0.04
N ALA A 40 -8.74 6.57 0.81
CA ALA A 40 -8.44 6.17 2.18
C ALA A 40 -8.91 4.74 2.43
N PHE A 41 -8.08 3.95 3.11
CA PHE A 41 -8.45 2.61 3.55
C PHE A 41 -7.60 2.18 4.75
N ASP A 42 -8.20 1.30 5.56
CA ASP A 42 -7.52 0.66 6.68
C ASP A 42 -7.21 -0.79 6.32
N MET A 43 -6.04 -1.27 6.75
CA MET A 43 -5.65 -2.67 6.66
C MET A 43 -5.30 -3.20 8.04
N MET A 44 -5.83 -4.38 8.34
CA MET A 44 -5.46 -5.12 9.55
C MET A 44 -4.31 -6.07 9.20
N VAL A 45 -3.30 -6.09 10.05
CA VAL A 45 -2.13 -6.95 9.92
C VAL A 45 -2.06 -7.81 11.17
N ASP A 46 -2.19 -9.12 10.99
CA ASP A 46 -2.08 -10.10 12.06
C ASP A 46 -0.75 -10.87 11.95
N TRP A 47 -0.11 -11.15 13.07
CA TRP A 47 1.09 -11.97 13.18
C TRP A 47 1.00 -12.91 14.38
N HIS A 48 1.85 -13.94 14.39
CA HIS A 48 1.84 -14.93 15.45
C HIS A 48 2.26 -14.33 16.80
N PRO A 49 1.56 -14.67 17.90
CA PRO A 49 1.97 -14.29 19.26
C PRO A 49 3.42 -14.72 19.54
N GLY A 50 4.22 -13.82 20.13
CA GLY A 50 5.64 -14.05 20.41
C GLY A 50 6.63 -13.45 19.40
N ALA A 51 6.15 -12.83 18.32
CA ALA A 51 6.98 -11.98 17.43
C ALA A 51 7.16 -10.54 17.94
N GLU A 52 6.86 -10.29 19.22
CA GLU A 52 6.70 -8.96 19.79
C GLU A 52 8.03 -8.31 20.20
N ALA A 53 8.26 -7.10 19.70
CA ALA A 53 8.55 -5.89 20.50
C ALA A 53 9.57 -4.93 19.86
N ALA A 54 10.42 -5.35 18.92
CA ALA A 54 11.48 -4.43 18.46
C ALA A 54 11.03 -3.46 17.36
N ASP A 55 10.14 -3.86 16.44
CA ASP A 55 9.82 -3.00 15.28
C ASP A 55 8.51 -3.39 14.57
N VAL A 56 7.40 -3.37 15.30
CA VAL A 56 6.06 -3.61 14.70
C VAL A 56 5.75 -2.59 13.61
N GLU A 57 6.15 -1.34 13.82
CA GLU A 57 5.95 -0.25 12.85
C GLU A 57 6.77 -0.48 11.57
N GLY A 58 8.06 -0.79 11.68
CA GLY A 58 8.90 -1.09 10.52
C GLY A 58 8.47 -2.35 9.79
N ARG A 59 8.04 -3.40 10.51
CA ARG A 59 7.47 -4.61 9.85
C ARG A 59 6.18 -4.31 9.12
N ALA A 60 5.28 -3.52 9.71
CA ALA A 60 4.07 -3.05 9.04
C ALA A 60 4.44 -2.24 7.78
N LEU A 61 5.40 -1.32 7.87
CA LEU A 61 5.90 -0.55 6.71
C LEU A 61 6.50 -1.44 5.61
N VAL A 62 7.23 -2.50 5.97
CA VAL A 62 7.76 -3.48 5.00
C VAL A 62 6.62 -4.24 4.32
N ILE A 63 5.65 -4.74 5.10
CA ILE A 63 4.48 -5.45 4.55
C ILE A 63 3.68 -4.54 3.62
N LEU A 64 3.46 -3.28 4.00
CA LEU A 64 2.82 -2.27 3.15
C LEU A 64 3.57 -2.05 1.85
N SER A 65 4.91 -1.92 1.92
CA SER A 65 5.75 -1.75 0.75
C SER A 65 5.62 -2.92 -0.22
N LEU A 66 5.55 -4.15 0.30
CA LEU A 66 5.32 -5.35 -0.51
C LEU A 66 3.91 -5.38 -1.12
N LEU A 67 2.88 -5.11 -0.32
CA LEU A 67 1.49 -5.08 -0.79
C LEU A 67 1.28 -4.01 -1.87
N PHE A 68 1.87 -2.83 -1.74
CA PHE A 68 1.78 -1.80 -2.78
C PHE A 68 2.51 -2.18 -4.06
N LYS A 69 3.65 -2.88 -3.98
CA LYS A 69 4.33 -3.39 -5.17
C LYS A 69 3.47 -4.41 -5.91
N GLU A 70 2.86 -5.34 -5.18
CA GLU A 70 1.96 -6.34 -5.78
C GLU A 70 0.70 -5.70 -6.35
N LEU A 71 0.10 -4.73 -5.63
CA LEU A 71 -1.06 -3.99 -6.12
C LEU A 71 -0.74 -3.18 -7.38
N ALA A 72 0.42 -2.51 -7.43
CA ALA A 72 0.88 -1.80 -8.61
C ALA A 72 1.02 -2.75 -9.80
N ALA A 73 1.67 -3.90 -9.60
CA ALA A 73 1.81 -4.92 -10.63
C ALA A 73 0.46 -5.46 -11.11
N GLU A 74 -0.51 -5.69 -10.22
CA GLU A 74 -1.86 -6.12 -10.61
C GLU A 74 -2.62 -5.05 -11.37
N CYS A 75 -2.52 -3.78 -10.96
CA CYS A 75 -3.11 -2.66 -11.69
C CYS A 75 -2.51 -2.53 -13.09
N GLU A 76 -1.20 -2.66 -13.25
CA GLU A 76 -0.51 -2.69 -14.55
C GLU A 76 -1.02 -3.85 -15.42
N ARG A 77 -1.10 -5.06 -14.86
CA ARG A 77 -1.66 -6.23 -15.56
C ARG A 77 -3.10 -5.97 -16.02
N ALA A 78 -3.95 -5.47 -15.12
CA ALA A 78 -5.36 -5.21 -15.43
C ALA A 78 -5.54 -4.07 -16.45
N ALA A 79 -4.72 -3.02 -16.37
CA ALA A 79 -4.71 -1.94 -17.35
C ALA A 79 -4.24 -2.42 -18.72
N GLY A 80 -3.17 -3.23 -18.78
CA GLY A 80 -2.70 -3.87 -20.01
C GLY A 80 -3.77 -4.74 -20.65
N GLN A 81 -4.44 -5.60 -19.87
CA GLN A 81 -5.54 -6.43 -20.35
C GLN A 81 -6.73 -5.61 -20.88
N ARG A 82 -7.05 -4.47 -20.26
CA ARG A 82 -8.11 -3.58 -20.74
C ARG A 82 -7.69 -2.86 -22.02
N PHE A 83 -6.46 -2.39 -22.11
CA PHE A 83 -5.91 -1.75 -23.30
C PHE A 83 -5.87 -2.71 -24.50
N GLU A 84 -5.49 -3.97 -24.29
CA GLU A 84 -5.57 -5.02 -25.31
C GLU A 84 -7.00 -5.31 -25.79
N ARG A 85 -8.01 -4.99 -24.96
CA ARG A 85 -9.43 -5.19 -25.27
C ARG A 85 -10.13 -3.95 -25.85
N GLY A 86 -9.47 -2.78 -25.88
CA GLY A 86 -9.98 -1.53 -26.45
C GLY A 86 -10.30 -0.46 -25.42
#